data_AF-A0A6L4ZGU6-F1
#
_entry.id   AF-A0A6L4ZGU6-F1
#
_cell.length_a   1.000
_cell.length_b   1.000
_cell.length_c   1.000
_cell.angle_alpha   90.00
_cell.angle_beta   90.00
_cell.angle_gamma   90.00
#
_symmetry.space_group_name_H-M   'P 1'
#
loop_
_entity.id
_entity.type
_entity.pdbx_description
1 polymer ?
#
loop_
_entity_poly.entity_id
_entity_poly.type
_entity_poly.pdbx_seq_one_letter_code
_entity_poly.pdbx_strand_id
1 'polypeptide(L)'
;MKQKYYLAFLFCLTVLAGKAQIGGENTYQFLELTNSARIAALGGNQIALLDSTDLNLPYHNPASLHKSMEDKVLVNYVNYMADINYGYASFAKSFDSIGNFALGIHYINYGKFLEATEFGELTGNEFKAAEYAFHIIYSNNYKRLNYGASLKPILSVFESYQSFGLVADFGISIASKSKYTNVSLVARNVGSQITTYYNNGSYEKVPLNVQAGISRRLKHAPINLALNMQYLNRWDLGNPDPDKQDDEPGFFEREESFGKQIMRHIVFGAEILPSENFIIRAGYNYQRRQELKFGERPGMVGLSAGFGLKIKRFRLDYAISQYHLAGSSNLFSLAININNSF
;
A
#
# COMPACT_ATOMS: atom_id res chain seq x y z
N MET A 1 17.21 -22.79 30.06
CA MET A 1 17.66 -21.72 29.13
C MET A 1 16.61 -21.32 28.10
N LYS A 2 15.93 -22.25 27.41
CA LYS A 2 14.94 -21.93 26.36
C LYS A 2 13.74 -21.07 26.84
N GLN A 3 13.22 -21.28 28.05
CA GLN A 3 12.12 -20.48 28.62
C GLN A 3 12.45 -19.00 28.85
N LYS A 4 13.71 -18.66 29.18
CA LYS A 4 14.12 -17.27 29.40
C LYS A 4 14.13 -16.46 28.09
N TYR A 5 14.40 -17.11 26.96
CA TYR A 5 14.32 -16.48 25.64
C TYR A 5 12.89 -16.24 25.18
N TYR A 6 11.95 -17.14 25.50
CA TYR A 6 10.52 -16.91 25.23
C TYR A 6 9.95 -15.78 26.07
N LEU A 7 10.32 -15.68 27.35
CA LEU A 7 9.94 -14.57 28.21
C LEU A 7 10.56 -13.24 27.76
N ALA A 8 11.82 -13.23 27.32
CA ALA A 8 12.45 -12.04 26.75
C ALA A 8 11.82 -11.61 25.41
N PHE A 9 11.43 -12.57 24.57
CA PHE A 9 10.70 -12.31 23.32
C PHE A 9 9.29 -11.77 23.59
N LEU A 10 8.58 -12.34 24.57
CA LEU A 10 7.27 -11.88 25.03
C LEU A 10 7.35 -10.48 25.66
N PHE A 11 8.43 -10.18 26.40
CA PHE A 11 8.66 -8.88 27.02
C PHE A 11 9.09 -7.80 26.01
N CYS A 12 9.78 -8.17 24.93
CA CYS A 12 10.04 -7.26 23.80
C CYS A 12 8.75 -6.91 23.03
N LEU A 13 7.79 -7.83 22.95
CA LEU A 13 6.49 -7.57 22.33
C LEU A 13 5.61 -6.61 23.15
N THR A 14 5.78 -6.54 24.48
CA THR A 14 5.00 -5.64 25.34
C THR A 14 5.46 -4.18 25.34
N VAL A 15 6.69 -3.88 24.87
CA VAL A 15 7.24 -2.51 24.88
C VAL A 15 6.79 -1.67 23.66
N LEU A 16 6.05 -2.26 22.71
CA LEU A 16 5.51 -1.54 21.55
C LEU A 16 4.12 -0.92 21.77
N ALA A 17 3.57 -0.98 22.99
CA ALA A 17 2.29 -0.36 23.32
C ALA A 17 2.47 1.12 23.70
N GLY A 18 2.24 2.04 22.75
CA GLY A 18 2.19 3.47 23.07
C GLY A 18 1.91 4.45 21.92
N LYS A 19 0.75 5.12 22.06
CA LYS A 19 0.16 6.27 21.35
C LYS A 19 -0.89 5.94 20.29
N ALA A 20 -2.09 6.40 20.58
CA ALA A 20 -3.33 6.07 19.90
C ALA A 20 -4.10 7.33 19.47
N GLN A 21 -3.87 7.81 18.25
CA GLN A 21 -4.94 8.10 17.29
C GLN A 21 -4.60 7.43 15.94
N ILE A 22 -5.57 7.34 15.02
CA ILE A 22 -5.43 6.61 13.74
C ILE A 22 -6.09 7.50 12.69
N GLY A 23 -5.27 8.30 12.03
CA GLY A 23 -5.73 9.24 11.01
C GLY A 23 -5.07 10.59 11.19
N GLY A 24 -4.38 11.06 10.14
CA GLY A 24 -3.71 12.36 10.14
C GLY A 24 -2.50 12.50 11.08
N GLU A 25 -2.06 11.42 11.74
CA GLU A 25 -0.90 11.47 12.66
C GLU A 25 0.47 11.32 11.98
N ASN A 26 0.48 10.85 10.72
CA ASN A 26 1.71 10.61 9.99
C ASN A 26 1.87 11.62 8.87
N THR A 27 3.11 12.09 8.71
CA THR A 27 3.54 12.76 7.50
C THR A 27 3.75 11.73 6.38
N TYR A 28 3.68 12.19 5.12
CA TYR A 28 3.84 11.33 3.93
C TYR A 28 2.81 10.19 3.83
N GLN A 29 1.57 10.44 4.24
CA GLN A 29 0.48 9.45 4.23
C GLN A 29 0.18 8.91 2.81
N PHE A 30 0.55 9.64 1.75
CA PHE A 30 0.38 9.21 0.36
C PHE A 30 1.13 7.90 0.01
N LEU A 31 2.11 7.48 0.83
CA LEU A 31 2.82 6.20 0.69
C LEU A 31 1.92 4.97 0.94
N GLU A 32 0.81 5.15 1.65
CA GLU A 32 -0.17 4.09 1.90
C GLU A 32 -1.24 4.00 0.81
N LEU A 33 -1.27 4.97 -0.13
CA LEU A 33 -2.20 4.94 -1.25
C LEU A 33 -1.75 3.92 -2.30
N THR A 34 -2.62 2.95 -2.58
CA THR A 34 -2.40 1.98 -3.66
C THR A 34 -2.40 2.69 -5.01
N ASN A 35 -1.31 2.59 -5.77
CA ASN A 35 -1.25 3.07 -7.16
C ASN A 35 -1.58 1.99 -8.21
N SER A 36 -1.46 0.70 -7.88
CA SER A 36 -1.72 -0.39 -8.82
C SER A 36 -3.19 -0.74 -8.92
N ALA A 37 -3.75 -0.74 -10.14
CA ALA A 37 -5.11 -1.19 -10.38
C ALA A 37 -5.33 -2.65 -9.96
N ARG A 38 -4.37 -3.54 -10.26
CA ARG A 38 -4.43 -4.94 -9.81
C ARG A 38 -4.58 -5.05 -8.30
N ILE A 39 -3.71 -4.35 -7.56
CA ILE A 39 -3.68 -4.45 -6.09
C ILE A 39 -4.93 -3.79 -5.50
N ALA A 40 -5.40 -2.69 -6.08
CA ALA A 40 -6.65 -2.05 -5.68
C ALA A 40 -7.85 -2.98 -5.84
N ALA A 41 -7.95 -3.70 -6.97
CA ALA A 41 -8.99 -4.70 -7.18
C ALA A 41 -8.92 -5.90 -6.22
N LEU A 42 -7.81 -6.09 -5.51
CA LEU A 42 -7.57 -7.15 -4.53
C LEU A 42 -7.59 -6.64 -3.07
N GLY A 43 -8.37 -5.58 -2.82
CA GLY A 43 -8.54 -4.98 -1.49
C GLY A 43 -7.51 -3.88 -1.15
N GLY A 44 -6.63 -3.52 -2.09
CA GLY A 44 -5.69 -2.40 -1.99
C GLY A 44 -4.37 -2.71 -1.30
N ASN A 45 -4.22 -3.86 -0.65
CA ASN A 45 -2.96 -4.20 0.00
C ASN A 45 -2.67 -5.71 -0.06
N GLN A 46 -1.69 -6.09 -0.90
CA GLN A 46 -1.28 -7.48 -1.10
C GLN A 46 0.24 -7.54 -1.33
N ILE A 47 0.96 -8.27 -0.47
CA ILE A 47 2.44 -8.39 -0.56
C ILE A 47 2.93 -9.74 -1.07
N ALA A 48 2.03 -10.74 -1.13
CA ALA A 48 2.41 -12.14 -1.35
C ALA A 48 1.99 -12.70 -2.72
N LEU A 49 1.55 -11.86 -3.65
CA LEU A 49 1.23 -12.30 -5.01
C LEU A 49 2.49 -12.79 -5.72
N LEU A 50 2.41 -13.95 -6.36
CA LEU A 50 3.51 -14.52 -7.12
C LEU A 50 3.24 -14.36 -8.62
N ASP A 51 3.74 -13.27 -9.21
CA ASP A 51 3.66 -13.02 -10.65
C ASP A 51 4.91 -12.31 -11.15
N SER A 52 5.79 -13.06 -11.82
CA SER A 52 7.05 -12.54 -12.35
C SER A 52 6.87 -11.61 -13.57
N THR A 53 5.63 -11.42 -14.02
CA THR A 53 5.33 -10.55 -15.17
C THR A 53 4.87 -9.15 -14.78
N ASP A 54 4.58 -8.91 -13.50
CA ASP A 54 3.91 -7.69 -13.02
C ASP A 54 4.84 -6.75 -12.25
N LEU A 55 5.26 -5.66 -12.90
CA LEU A 55 6.14 -4.65 -12.30
C LEU A 55 5.43 -3.79 -11.23
N ASN A 56 4.13 -3.98 -10.97
CA ASN A 56 3.47 -3.32 -9.84
C ASN A 56 3.85 -3.92 -8.49
N LEU A 57 4.12 -5.23 -8.44
CA LEU A 57 4.35 -5.94 -7.17
C LEU A 57 5.56 -5.44 -6.37
N PRO A 58 6.70 -5.08 -7.01
CA PRO A 58 7.87 -4.53 -6.32
C PRO A 58 7.61 -3.28 -5.48
N TYR A 59 6.62 -2.44 -5.82
CA TYR A 59 6.23 -1.27 -5.02
C TYR A 59 5.69 -1.69 -3.63
N HIS A 60 4.98 -2.82 -3.56
CA HIS A 60 4.37 -3.34 -2.33
C HIS A 60 5.30 -4.32 -1.59
N ASN A 61 6.10 -5.08 -2.32
CA ASN A 61 7.08 -6.00 -1.77
C ASN A 61 8.33 -6.03 -2.66
N PRO A 62 9.47 -5.44 -2.27
CA PRO A 62 10.67 -5.41 -3.09
C PRO A 62 11.19 -6.82 -3.44
N ALA A 63 10.92 -7.85 -2.62
CA ALA A 63 11.28 -9.24 -2.93
C ALA A 63 10.47 -9.86 -4.09
N SER A 64 9.44 -9.18 -4.59
CA SER A 64 8.65 -9.63 -5.74
C SER A 64 9.24 -9.20 -7.08
N LEU A 65 10.27 -8.35 -7.08
CA LEU A 65 10.99 -7.99 -8.29
C LEU A 65 11.74 -9.21 -8.83
N HIS A 66 11.67 -9.41 -10.15
CA HIS A 66 12.14 -10.63 -10.79
C HIS A 66 12.83 -10.31 -12.11
N LYS A 67 13.80 -11.14 -12.51
CA LYS A 67 14.57 -10.96 -13.73
C LYS A 67 13.71 -10.79 -14.99
N SER A 68 12.61 -11.52 -15.10
CA SER A 68 11.64 -11.41 -16.21
C SER A 68 10.84 -10.09 -16.26
N MET A 69 11.10 -9.16 -15.33
CA MET A 69 10.60 -7.79 -15.40
C MET A 69 11.60 -6.84 -16.07
N GLU A 70 12.78 -7.33 -16.45
CA GLU A 70 13.76 -6.56 -17.21
C GLU A 70 13.13 -5.90 -18.44
N ASP A 71 13.51 -4.65 -18.68
CA ASP A 71 13.06 -3.82 -19.80
C ASP A 71 11.53 -3.68 -19.83
N LYS A 72 10.89 -3.62 -18.65
CA LYS A 72 9.48 -3.23 -18.53
C LYS A 72 9.38 -1.81 -18.04
N VAL A 73 8.48 -1.06 -18.68
CA VAL A 73 7.99 0.24 -18.22
C VAL A 73 6.57 0.03 -17.67
N LEU A 74 6.28 0.63 -16.53
CA LEU A 74 4.97 0.64 -15.89
C LEU A 74 4.54 2.09 -15.70
N VAL A 75 3.29 2.39 -15.99
CA VAL A 75 2.63 3.65 -15.63
C VAL A 75 1.27 3.37 -15.01
N ASN A 76 0.99 4.05 -13.92
CA ASN A 76 -0.24 3.97 -13.16
C ASN A 76 -0.83 5.37 -12.99
N TYR A 77 -2.14 5.45 -13.11
CA TYR A 77 -2.90 6.68 -12.86
C TYR A 77 -4.12 6.35 -12.02
N VAL A 78 -4.36 7.17 -10.99
CA VAL A 78 -5.53 7.10 -10.15
C VAL A 78 -6.22 8.44 -10.17
N ASN A 79 -7.46 8.43 -10.66
CA ASN A 79 -8.37 9.54 -10.46
C ASN A 79 -9.00 9.37 -9.07
N TYR A 80 -8.60 10.22 -8.14
CA TYR A 80 -9.06 10.20 -6.77
C TYR A 80 -10.29 11.12 -6.63
N MET A 81 -10.49 11.76 -5.47
CA MET A 81 -11.65 12.62 -5.24
C MET A 81 -11.32 14.11 -5.45
N ALA A 82 -12.34 14.91 -5.73
CA ALA A 82 -12.31 16.38 -5.64
C ALA A 82 -11.17 17.11 -6.40
N ASP A 83 -10.57 16.49 -7.42
CA ASP A 83 -9.42 16.95 -8.23
C ASP A 83 -8.05 16.36 -7.83
N ILE A 84 -8.00 15.62 -6.72
CA ILE A 84 -6.80 14.87 -6.34
C ILE A 84 -6.54 13.77 -7.37
N ASN A 85 -5.30 13.69 -7.81
CA ASN A 85 -4.83 12.61 -8.68
C ASN A 85 -3.43 12.20 -8.25
N TYR A 86 -3.12 10.93 -8.47
CA TYR A 86 -1.82 10.39 -8.11
C TYR A 86 -1.45 9.26 -9.06
N GLY A 87 -0.18 8.92 -9.10
CA GLY A 87 0.30 7.94 -10.06
C GLY A 87 1.67 7.39 -9.70
N TYR A 88 2.03 6.35 -10.43
CA TYR A 88 3.32 5.70 -10.28
C TYR A 88 3.90 5.35 -11.64
N ALA A 89 5.17 5.65 -11.86
CA ALA A 89 5.90 5.16 -13.01
C ALA A 89 7.10 4.34 -12.54
N SER A 90 7.42 3.26 -13.26
CA SER A 90 8.59 2.44 -12.94
C SER A 90 9.23 1.83 -14.19
N PHE A 91 10.54 1.61 -14.08
CA PHE A 91 11.34 0.87 -15.04
C PHE A 91 12.21 -0.15 -14.31
N ALA A 92 12.36 -1.35 -14.86
CA ALA A 92 13.18 -2.41 -14.28
C ALA A 92 14.32 -2.85 -15.18
N LYS A 93 15.47 -3.13 -14.56
CA LYS A 93 16.67 -3.67 -15.21
C LYS A 93 17.30 -4.74 -14.34
N SER A 94 17.80 -5.81 -14.96
CA SER A 94 18.43 -6.92 -14.25
C SER A 94 19.90 -7.03 -14.63
N PHE A 95 20.74 -7.42 -13.67
CA PHE A 95 22.16 -7.66 -13.88
C PHE A 95 22.50 -9.04 -13.32
N ASP A 96 22.96 -9.95 -14.18
CA ASP A 96 23.10 -11.39 -13.88
C ASP A 96 23.85 -11.71 -12.59
N SER A 97 24.89 -10.94 -12.25
CA SER A 97 25.74 -11.19 -11.09
C SER A 97 25.38 -10.36 -9.85
N ILE A 98 24.49 -9.38 -9.97
CA ILE A 98 24.21 -8.40 -8.90
C ILE A 98 22.78 -8.59 -8.35
N GLY A 99 21.81 -8.81 -9.24
CA GLY A 99 20.40 -8.92 -8.91
C GLY A 99 19.52 -8.06 -9.83
N ASN A 100 18.27 -7.87 -9.43
CA ASN A 100 17.30 -7.11 -10.19
C ASN A 100 17.08 -5.75 -9.53
N PHE A 101 17.02 -4.70 -10.36
CA PHE A 101 16.79 -3.33 -9.94
C PHE A 101 15.53 -2.77 -10.60
N ALA A 102 14.83 -1.90 -9.88
CA ALA A 102 13.81 -1.06 -10.47
C ALA A 102 13.93 0.37 -9.94
N LEU A 103 13.70 1.33 -10.81
CA LEU A 103 13.53 2.72 -10.47
C LEU A 103 12.05 3.07 -10.60
N GLY A 104 11.55 3.97 -9.77
CA GLY A 104 10.20 4.47 -9.94
C GLY A 104 9.95 5.80 -9.25
N ILE A 105 8.82 6.42 -9.56
CA ILE A 105 8.37 7.66 -8.95
C ILE A 105 6.88 7.54 -8.64
N HIS A 106 6.52 7.69 -7.38
CA HIS A 106 5.13 7.77 -6.89
C HIS A 106 4.86 9.22 -6.53
N TYR A 107 3.81 9.80 -7.09
CA TYR A 107 3.46 11.20 -6.83
C TYR A 107 1.99 11.32 -6.48
N ILE A 108 1.65 12.32 -5.68
CA ILE A 108 0.28 12.80 -5.47
C ILE A 108 0.22 14.29 -5.75
N ASN A 109 -0.84 14.71 -6.44
CA ASN A 109 -1.19 16.09 -6.68
C ASN A 109 -2.55 16.35 -6.02
N TYR A 110 -2.58 17.29 -5.08
CA TYR A 110 -3.77 17.61 -4.31
C TYR A 110 -4.75 18.54 -5.03
N GLY A 111 -4.45 18.91 -6.28
CA GLY A 111 -5.27 19.80 -7.08
C GLY A 111 -4.89 21.26 -6.87
N LYS A 112 -5.88 22.13 -7.03
CA LYS A 112 -5.74 23.58 -6.88
C LYS A 112 -6.59 24.03 -5.70
N PHE A 113 -6.02 24.89 -4.88
CA PHE A 113 -6.71 25.51 -3.76
C PHE A 113 -6.86 27.00 -4.03
N LEU A 114 -8.02 27.54 -3.67
CA LEU A 114 -8.25 28.99 -3.67
C LEU A 114 -7.60 29.56 -2.42
N GLU A 115 -6.79 30.60 -2.59
CA GLU A 115 -6.16 31.29 -1.48
C GLU A 115 -7.15 32.24 -0.79
N ALA A 116 -7.19 32.18 0.54
CA ALA A 116 -8.04 33.04 1.37
C ALA A 116 -7.21 33.68 2.48
N THR A 117 -7.56 34.91 2.86
CA THR A 117 -6.97 35.60 4.01
C THR A 117 -7.41 34.95 5.34
N GLU A 118 -6.80 35.35 6.45
CA GLU A 118 -7.18 34.89 7.80
C GLU A 118 -8.65 35.22 8.17
N PHE A 119 -9.27 36.18 7.47
CA PHE A 119 -10.69 36.54 7.62
C PHE A 119 -11.61 35.75 6.67
N GLY A 120 -11.06 34.85 5.86
CA GLY A 120 -11.81 34.03 4.90
C GLY A 120 -12.13 34.73 3.57
N GLU A 121 -11.52 35.88 3.30
CA GLU A 121 -11.70 36.60 2.03
C GLU A 121 -10.81 36.00 0.95
N LEU A 122 -11.38 35.65 -0.20
CA LEU A 122 -10.62 35.10 -1.33
C LEU A 122 -9.68 36.17 -1.90
N THR A 123 -8.39 35.86 -2.01
CA THR A 123 -7.39 36.80 -2.56
C THR A 123 -7.38 36.85 -4.09
N GLY A 124 -8.04 35.87 -4.74
CA GLY A 124 -8.04 35.69 -6.18
C GLY A 124 -6.85 34.87 -6.72
N ASN A 125 -5.92 34.49 -5.85
CA ASN A 125 -4.80 33.61 -6.18
C ASN A 125 -5.15 32.13 -5.99
N GLU A 126 -4.35 31.25 -6.59
CA GLU A 126 -4.42 29.80 -6.40
C GLU A 126 -3.06 29.27 -5.91
N PHE A 127 -3.09 28.27 -5.02
CA PHE A 127 -1.90 27.50 -4.66
C PHE A 127 -2.10 26.01 -4.92
N LYS A 128 -0.99 25.28 -4.94
CA LYS A 128 -0.94 23.83 -5.17
C LYS A 128 -0.18 23.12 -4.08
N ALA A 129 -0.47 21.84 -3.92
CA ALA A 129 0.26 20.94 -3.08
C ALA A 129 0.55 19.63 -3.83
N ALA A 130 1.74 19.10 -3.63
CA ALA A 130 2.15 17.84 -4.22
C ALA A 130 3.24 17.16 -3.38
N GLU A 131 3.26 15.84 -3.45
CA GLU A 131 4.31 15.03 -2.82
C GLU A 131 4.85 14.01 -3.81
N TYR A 132 6.13 13.69 -3.66
CA TYR A 132 6.89 12.83 -4.55
C TYR A 132 7.74 11.86 -3.72
N ALA A 133 7.70 10.58 -4.07
CA ALA A 133 8.61 9.56 -3.57
C ALA A 133 9.35 8.94 -4.76
N PHE A 134 10.68 9.04 -4.76
CA PHE A 134 11.51 8.31 -5.71
C PHE A 134 11.84 6.93 -5.14
N HIS A 135 11.73 5.88 -5.92
CA HIS A 135 11.94 4.50 -5.48
C HIS A 135 13.18 3.92 -6.15
N ILE A 136 14.13 3.45 -5.35
CA ILE A 136 15.24 2.60 -5.80
C ILE A 136 15.01 1.24 -5.18
N ILE A 137 14.65 0.25 -6.00
CA ILE A 137 14.28 -1.09 -5.57
C ILE A 137 15.37 -2.07 -6.00
N TYR A 138 15.78 -2.94 -5.08
CA TYR A 138 16.69 -4.04 -5.32
C TYR A 138 16.06 -5.36 -4.87
N SER A 139 16.32 -6.43 -5.60
CA SER A 139 15.96 -7.79 -5.21
C SER A 139 16.97 -8.81 -5.67
N ASN A 140 17.03 -9.90 -4.93
CA ASN A 140 17.77 -11.09 -5.33
C ASN A 140 17.12 -12.33 -4.69
N ASN A 141 17.60 -13.51 -5.05
CA ASN A 141 17.08 -14.77 -4.56
C ASN A 141 18.21 -15.70 -4.10
N TYR A 142 17.96 -16.40 -3.00
CA TYR A 142 18.76 -17.52 -2.57
C TYR A 142 17.89 -18.77 -2.53
N LYS A 143 18.13 -19.69 -3.45
CA LYS A 143 17.26 -20.87 -3.68
C LYS A 143 15.81 -20.44 -3.93
N ARG A 144 14.90 -20.70 -2.99
CA ARG A 144 13.47 -20.36 -3.06
C ARG A 144 13.10 -19.10 -2.25
N LEU A 145 14.05 -18.55 -1.49
CA LEU A 145 13.86 -17.34 -0.73
C LEU A 145 14.21 -16.15 -1.62
N ASN A 146 13.22 -15.35 -1.98
CA ASN A 146 13.43 -14.04 -2.57
C ASN A 146 13.53 -13.02 -1.44
N TYR A 147 14.42 -12.06 -1.59
CA TYR A 147 14.57 -10.94 -0.67
C TYR A 147 14.78 -9.66 -1.47
N GLY A 148 14.41 -8.54 -0.89
CA GLY A 148 14.58 -7.25 -1.53
C GLY A 148 14.52 -6.11 -0.53
N ALA A 149 15.04 -4.97 -0.97
CA ALA A 149 14.97 -3.72 -0.24
C ALA A 149 14.61 -2.59 -1.21
N SER A 150 14.00 -1.52 -0.69
CA SER A 150 13.84 -0.29 -1.46
C SER A 150 14.22 0.92 -0.62
N LEU A 151 14.82 1.92 -1.24
CA LEU A 151 15.08 3.23 -0.65
C LEU A 151 14.17 4.27 -1.31
N LYS A 152 13.57 5.13 -0.47
CA LYS A 152 12.57 6.12 -0.87
C LYS A 152 12.86 7.51 -0.31
N PRO A 153 13.63 8.35 -1.04
CA PRO A 153 13.67 9.78 -0.80
C PRO A 153 12.31 10.41 -1.12
N ILE A 154 11.83 11.27 -0.22
CA ILE A 154 10.51 11.88 -0.30
C ILE A 154 10.66 13.39 -0.26
N LEU A 155 9.97 14.07 -1.17
CA LEU A 155 9.78 15.51 -1.16
C LEU A 155 8.30 15.80 -1.04
N SER A 156 7.91 16.51 0.01
CA SER A 156 6.56 17.03 0.19
C SER A 156 6.55 18.54 0.12
N VAL A 157 5.62 19.10 -0.65
CA VAL A 157 5.47 20.54 -0.86
C VAL A 157 4.00 20.92 -0.69
N PHE A 158 3.72 21.74 0.32
CA PHE A 158 2.44 22.38 0.57
C PHE A 158 2.63 23.89 0.44
N GLU A 159 2.38 24.45 -0.75
CA GLU A 159 2.60 25.88 -1.03
C GLU A 159 4.03 26.32 -0.68
N SER A 160 4.24 27.09 0.40
CA SER A 160 5.55 27.54 0.86
C SER A 160 6.26 26.56 1.81
N TYR A 161 5.53 25.57 2.34
CA TYR A 161 6.03 24.59 3.29
C TYR A 161 6.61 23.36 2.58
N GLN A 162 7.84 22.98 2.90
CA GLN A 162 8.51 21.83 2.30
C GLN A 162 9.16 20.92 3.34
N SER A 163 9.04 19.61 3.13
CA SER A 163 9.64 18.60 4.01
C SER A 163 10.32 17.52 3.17
N PHE A 164 11.53 17.15 3.58
CA PHE A 164 12.30 16.06 2.99
C PHE A 164 12.29 14.86 3.93
N GLY A 165 12.11 13.66 3.37
CA GLY A 165 12.05 12.42 4.11
C GLY A 165 12.88 11.33 3.46
N LEU A 166 13.26 10.33 4.25
CA LEU A 166 13.92 9.14 3.75
C LEU A 166 13.38 7.91 4.48
N VAL A 167 12.81 7.00 3.69
CA VAL A 167 12.28 5.74 4.22
C VAL A 167 12.76 4.56 3.38
N ALA A 168 12.72 3.36 3.96
CA ALA A 168 13.10 2.12 3.30
C ALA A 168 12.05 1.03 3.50
N ASP A 169 11.99 0.10 2.54
CA ASP A 169 11.20 -1.12 2.66
C ASP A 169 12.11 -2.33 2.65
N PHE A 170 11.76 -3.36 3.40
CA PHE A 170 12.45 -4.64 3.43
C PHE A 170 11.43 -5.76 3.24
N GLY A 171 11.68 -6.64 2.28
CA GLY A 171 10.77 -7.72 1.95
C GLY A 171 11.49 -9.06 1.85
N ILE A 172 10.80 -10.11 2.29
CA ILE A 172 11.16 -11.50 2.01
C ILE A 172 9.94 -12.25 1.49
N SER A 173 10.17 -13.22 0.60
CA SER A 173 9.13 -14.07 0.05
C SER A 173 9.63 -15.48 -0.19
N ILE A 174 8.81 -16.47 0.11
CA ILE A 174 9.13 -17.88 -0.14
C ILE A 174 7.97 -18.58 -0.86
N ALA A 175 8.24 -19.01 -2.08
CA ALA A 175 7.30 -19.82 -2.85
C ALA A 175 7.47 -21.30 -2.50
N SER A 176 6.37 -22.04 -2.33
CA SER A 176 6.31 -23.51 -2.27
C SER A 176 7.07 -24.18 -3.43
N LYS A 177 7.52 -25.44 -3.26
CA LYS A 177 8.23 -26.17 -4.34
C LYS A 177 7.39 -26.25 -5.62
N SER A 178 6.08 -26.39 -5.48
CA SER A 178 5.12 -26.43 -6.58
C SER A 178 4.72 -25.05 -7.12
N LYS A 179 5.21 -23.96 -6.51
CA LYS A 179 4.89 -22.56 -6.83
C LYS A 179 3.40 -22.18 -6.70
N TYR A 180 2.55 -23.06 -6.17
CA TYR A 180 1.13 -22.75 -5.95
C TYR A 180 0.88 -21.85 -4.75
N THR A 181 1.70 -21.96 -3.70
CA THR A 181 1.62 -21.11 -2.50
C THR A 181 2.84 -20.22 -2.40
N ASN A 182 2.65 -18.96 -2.02
CA ASN A 182 3.71 -18.03 -1.69
C ASN A 182 3.40 -17.31 -0.37
N VAL A 183 4.41 -17.15 0.48
CA VAL A 183 4.30 -16.43 1.77
C VAL A 183 5.32 -15.31 1.78
N SER A 184 4.93 -14.15 2.30
CA SER A 184 5.79 -12.97 2.34
C SER A 184 5.69 -12.24 3.68
N LEU A 185 6.78 -11.62 4.07
CA LEU A 185 6.86 -10.65 5.17
C LEU A 185 7.49 -9.37 4.64
N VAL A 186 6.91 -8.22 4.97
CA VAL A 186 7.42 -6.92 4.52
C VAL A 186 7.33 -5.92 5.66
N ALA A 187 8.40 -5.15 5.88
CA ALA A 187 8.37 -3.93 6.67
C ALA A 187 8.43 -2.75 5.69
N ARG A 188 7.34 -1.98 5.57
CA ARG A 188 7.25 -0.81 4.69
C ARG A 188 7.41 0.49 5.47
N ASN A 189 8.02 1.47 4.84
CA ASN A 189 8.18 2.85 5.30
C ASN A 189 8.98 2.96 6.61
N VAL A 190 10.05 2.16 6.76
CA VAL A 190 11.00 2.29 7.88
C VAL A 190 11.87 3.52 7.65
N GLY A 191 11.71 4.57 8.44
CA GLY A 191 12.51 5.79 8.30
C GLY A 191 11.92 6.97 9.05
N SER A 192 12.21 8.19 8.57
CA SER A 192 11.78 9.43 9.22
C SER A 192 11.81 10.62 8.25
N GLN A 193 11.23 11.74 8.67
CA GLN A 193 11.57 13.06 8.14
C GLN A 193 13.05 13.38 8.41
N ILE A 194 13.67 14.06 7.46
CA ILE A 194 15.01 14.67 7.57
C ILE A 194 14.86 16.17 7.85
N THR A 195 13.89 16.83 7.23
CA THR A 195 13.52 18.22 7.54
C THR A 195 12.04 18.31 7.88
N THR A 196 11.69 19.25 8.76
CA THR A 196 10.30 19.61 9.07
C THR A 196 9.80 20.64 8.07
N TYR A 197 8.48 20.84 8.01
CA TYR A 197 7.84 21.78 7.07
C TYR A 197 8.18 23.25 7.32
N TYR A 198 8.56 23.60 8.55
CA TYR A 198 8.93 24.95 8.96
C TYR A 198 10.00 24.90 10.06
N ASN A 199 10.66 26.04 10.28
CA ASN A 199 11.70 26.20 11.30
C ASN A 199 11.14 25.92 12.71
N ASN A 200 11.85 25.13 13.51
CA ASN A 200 11.42 24.66 14.84
C ASN A 200 10.14 23.80 14.85
N GLY A 201 9.75 23.24 13.70
CA GLY A 201 8.71 22.21 13.66
C GLY A 201 9.14 20.95 14.41
N SER A 202 8.16 20.15 14.84
CA SER A 202 8.40 18.82 15.40
C SER A 202 8.49 17.79 14.28
N TYR A 203 9.37 16.79 14.44
CA TYR A 203 9.39 15.63 13.56
C TYR A 203 8.12 14.80 13.74
N GLU A 204 7.43 14.56 12.64
CA GLU A 204 6.24 13.73 12.54
C GLU A 204 6.62 12.31 12.13
N LYS A 205 5.80 11.34 12.54
CA LYS A 205 6.06 9.93 12.22
C LYS A 205 5.73 9.64 10.77
N VAL A 206 6.46 8.70 10.18
CA VAL A 206 6.14 8.12 8.86
C VAL A 206 5.23 6.90 9.03
N PRO A 207 4.42 6.53 8.01
CA PRO A 207 3.44 5.44 8.14
C PRO A 207 4.09 4.05 8.04
N LEU A 208 4.83 3.66 9.08
CA LEU A 208 5.43 2.32 9.21
C LEU A 208 4.35 1.23 9.17
N ASN A 209 4.49 0.29 8.25
CA ASN A 209 3.53 -0.79 8.04
C ASN A 209 4.24 -2.14 7.90
N VAL A 210 4.20 -2.95 8.97
CA VAL A 210 4.70 -4.33 8.98
C VAL A 210 3.57 -5.26 8.56
N GLN A 211 3.85 -6.15 7.61
CA GLN A 211 2.83 -6.98 6.96
C GLN A 211 3.26 -8.43 6.82
N ALA A 212 2.28 -9.32 6.83
CA ALA A 212 2.43 -10.72 6.50
C ALA A 212 1.35 -11.15 5.52
N GLY A 213 1.74 -11.85 4.45
CA GLY A 213 0.82 -12.24 3.40
C GLY A 213 1.02 -13.67 2.93
N ILE A 214 -0.05 -14.25 2.42
CA ILE A 214 -0.04 -15.54 1.74
C ILE A 214 -0.89 -15.45 0.49
N SER A 215 -0.41 -16.03 -0.61
CA SER A 215 -1.23 -16.30 -1.79
C SER A 215 -1.22 -17.78 -2.13
N ARG A 216 -2.30 -18.25 -2.73
CA ARG A 216 -2.47 -19.63 -3.16
C ARG A 216 -3.26 -19.72 -4.46
N ARG A 217 -2.59 -20.18 -5.51
CA ARG A 217 -3.22 -20.64 -6.75
C ARG A 217 -3.74 -22.06 -6.59
N LEU A 218 -5.00 -22.28 -6.92
CA LEU A 218 -5.62 -23.60 -6.84
C LEU A 218 -5.14 -24.47 -8.02
N LYS A 219 -4.83 -25.75 -7.74
CA LYS A 219 -4.27 -26.66 -8.76
C LYS A 219 -5.28 -27.04 -9.85
N HIS A 220 -6.56 -27.16 -9.48
CA HIS A 220 -7.63 -27.66 -10.37
C HIS A 220 -8.71 -26.60 -10.65
N ALA A 221 -8.46 -25.34 -10.31
CA ALA A 221 -9.36 -24.24 -10.59
C ALA A 221 -8.56 -23.00 -10.99
N PRO A 222 -9.06 -22.16 -11.92
CA PRO A 222 -8.37 -20.97 -12.39
C PRO A 222 -8.50 -19.82 -11.37
N ILE A 223 -8.24 -20.10 -10.10
CA ILE A 223 -8.43 -19.17 -8.99
C ILE A 223 -7.11 -19.01 -8.24
N ASN A 224 -6.75 -17.76 -7.97
CA ASN A 224 -5.66 -17.38 -7.08
C ASN A 224 -6.24 -16.58 -5.92
N LEU A 225 -6.05 -17.09 -4.70
CA LEU A 225 -6.51 -16.44 -3.48
C LEU A 225 -5.36 -15.73 -2.81
N ALA A 226 -5.61 -14.57 -2.23
CA ALA A 226 -4.62 -13.78 -1.50
C ALA A 226 -5.22 -13.31 -0.17
N LEU A 227 -4.43 -13.44 0.88
CA LEU A 227 -4.74 -12.96 2.21
C LEU A 227 -3.53 -12.15 2.69
N ASN A 228 -3.79 -10.94 3.16
CA ASN A 228 -2.77 -10.08 3.72
C ASN A 228 -3.18 -9.61 5.12
N MET A 229 -2.23 -9.57 6.03
CA MET A 229 -2.35 -8.96 7.34
C MET A 229 -1.50 -7.69 7.37
N GLN A 230 -2.13 -6.54 7.55
CA GLN A 230 -1.50 -5.21 7.53
C GLN A 230 -1.37 -4.62 8.93
N TYR A 231 -0.45 -3.67 9.12
CA TYR A 231 -0.20 -2.97 10.39
C TYR A 231 0.12 -3.89 11.57
N LEU A 232 0.84 -4.99 11.36
CA LEU A 232 1.24 -5.92 12.42
C LEU A 232 2.09 -5.28 13.54
N ASN A 233 2.65 -4.10 13.29
CA ASN A 233 3.34 -3.27 14.28
C ASN A 233 2.38 -2.51 15.22
N ARG A 234 1.07 -2.55 15.00
CA ARG A 234 0.05 -1.87 15.80
C ARG A 234 -1.21 -2.72 15.90
N TRP A 235 -1.47 -3.26 17.08
CA TRP A 235 -2.62 -4.14 17.30
C TRP A 235 -3.98 -3.42 17.29
N ASP A 236 -4.09 -2.22 17.85
CA ASP A 236 -5.37 -1.51 17.89
C ASP A 236 -5.52 -0.63 16.66
N LEU A 237 -6.43 -1.05 15.76
CA LEU A 237 -6.83 -0.34 14.55
C LEU A 237 -8.29 0.17 14.65
N GLY A 238 -8.90 0.12 15.83
CA GLY A 238 -10.25 0.55 16.07
C GLY A 238 -10.35 2.08 16.13
N ASN A 239 -11.38 2.64 15.50
CA ASN A 239 -11.79 4.01 15.81
C ASN A 239 -12.67 3.98 17.07
N PRO A 240 -12.66 5.05 17.89
CA PRO A 240 -13.64 5.19 18.97
C PRO A 240 -15.04 5.07 18.38
N ASP A 241 -15.89 4.27 19.00
CA ASP A 241 -17.29 4.13 18.58
C ASP A 241 -18.02 5.43 18.93
N PRO A 242 -18.52 6.21 17.94
CA PRO A 242 -19.23 7.45 18.23
C PRO A 242 -20.57 7.19 18.93
N ASP A 243 -21.12 5.97 18.82
CA ASP A 243 -22.41 5.60 19.43
C ASP A 243 -22.26 5.13 20.88
N LYS A 244 -21.03 4.83 21.34
CA LYS A 244 -20.71 4.66 22.77
C LYS A 244 -20.37 6.02 23.38
N GLN A 245 -21.40 6.85 23.49
CA GLN A 245 -21.36 8.02 24.35
C GLN A 245 -21.56 7.54 25.78
N ASP A 246 -20.49 7.16 26.46
CA ASP A 246 -20.57 7.04 27.92
C ASP A 246 -20.87 8.44 28.48
N ASP A 247 -21.91 8.54 29.31
CA ASP A 247 -22.39 9.77 29.95
C ASP A 247 -21.36 10.40 30.92
N GLU A 248 -20.13 9.87 31.00
CA GLU A 248 -19.02 10.46 31.74
C GLU A 248 -18.03 11.19 30.81
N PRO A 249 -17.68 12.45 31.10
CA PRO A 249 -16.73 13.21 30.31
C PRO A 249 -15.31 12.64 30.53
N GLY A 250 -14.88 11.70 29.69
CA GLY A 250 -13.45 11.34 29.66
C GLY A 250 -13.02 10.04 29.02
N PHE A 251 -13.89 9.04 28.80
CA PHE A 251 -13.43 7.73 28.36
C PHE A 251 -14.34 7.14 27.28
N PHE A 252 -13.96 7.30 26.01
CA PHE A 252 -14.52 6.47 24.94
C PHE A 252 -14.05 5.03 25.17
N GLU A 253 -14.97 4.12 25.49
CA GLU A 253 -14.65 2.72 25.72
C GLU A 253 -14.24 2.04 24.39
N ARG A 254 -12.92 1.90 24.21
CA ARG A 254 -12.26 1.43 22.97
C ARG A 254 -12.39 -0.07 22.69
N GLU A 255 -13.09 -0.83 23.53
CA GLU A 255 -13.06 -2.29 23.44
C GLU A 255 -13.93 -2.83 22.30
N GLU A 256 -13.36 -2.82 21.09
CA GLU A 256 -13.75 -3.77 20.07
C GLU A 256 -13.23 -5.17 20.43
N SER A 257 -14.08 -6.19 20.25
CA SER A 257 -13.70 -7.59 20.47
C SER A 257 -12.41 -7.98 19.72
N PHE A 258 -11.59 -8.84 20.31
CA PHE A 258 -10.37 -9.39 19.70
C PHE A 258 -10.56 -9.87 18.25
N GLY A 259 -11.68 -10.53 17.95
CA GLY A 259 -12.00 -10.98 16.60
C GLY A 259 -12.19 -9.84 15.59
N LYS A 260 -12.85 -8.74 15.98
CA LYS A 260 -12.97 -7.53 15.14
C LYS A 260 -11.61 -6.90 14.88
N GLN A 261 -10.76 -6.82 15.90
CA GLN A 261 -9.38 -6.32 15.74
C GLN A 261 -8.58 -7.18 14.76
N ILE A 262 -8.63 -8.52 14.85
CA ILE A 262 -8.02 -9.39 13.83
C ILE A 262 -8.54 -9.04 12.43
N MET A 263 -9.86 -8.92 12.29
CA MET A 263 -10.46 -8.63 10.98
C MET A 263 -9.98 -7.30 10.40
N ARG A 264 -9.73 -6.27 11.22
CA ARG A 264 -9.15 -4.99 10.74
C ARG A 264 -7.78 -5.15 10.09
N HIS A 265 -7.00 -6.13 10.51
CA HIS A 265 -5.71 -6.38 9.88
C HIS A 265 -5.86 -7.13 8.56
N ILE A 266 -7.00 -7.76 8.29
CA ILE A 266 -7.18 -8.68 7.16
C ILE A 266 -7.64 -7.95 5.89
N VAL A 267 -6.91 -8.21 4.81
CA VAL A 267 -7.30 -7.88 3.43
C VAL A 267 -7.36 -9.16 2.61
N PHE A 268 -8.52 -9.43 2.03
CA PHE A 268 -8.76 -10.59 1.18
C PHE A 268 -8.82 -10.19 -0.29
N GLY A 269 -8.27 -11.02 -1.16
CA GLY A 269 -8.32 -10.85 -2.60
C GLY A 269 -8.49 -12.19 -3.32
N ALA A 270 -9.20 -12.17 -4.44
CA ALA A 270 -9.34 -13.31 -5.34
C ALA A 270 -9.15 -12.87 -6.79
N GLU A 271 -8.31 -13.61 -7.53
CA GLU A 271 -8.20 -13.52 -8.98
C GLU A 271 -8.81 -14.77 -9.61
N ILE A 272 -9.70 -14.57 -10.57
CA ILE A 272 -10.24 -15.63 -11.42
C ILE A 272 -9.64 -15.40 -12.81
N LEU A 273 -9.10 -16.46 -13.42
CA LEU A 273 -8.42 -16.40 -14.71
C LEU A 273 -9.21 -17.20 -15.76
N PRO A 274 -10.32 -16.66 -16.32
CA PRO A 274 -11.06 -17.35 -17.38
C PRO A 274 -10.19 -17.76 -18.58
N SER A 275 -9.14 -16.98 -18.87
CA SER A 275 -8.11 -17.30 -19.84
C SER A 275 -6.74 -16.81 -19.36
N GLU A 276 -5.67 -17.10 -20.10
CA GLU A 276 -4.34 -16.58 -19.79
C GLU A 276 -4.22 -15.06 -20.02
N ASN A 277 -5.10 -14.52 -20.86
CA ASN A 277 -5.10 -13.13 -21.27
C ASN A 277 -6.09 -12.26 -20.51
N PHE A 278 -7.11 -12.84 -19.88
CA PHE A 278 -8.15 -12.10 -19.16
C PHE A 278 -8.29 -12.58 -17.72
N ILE A 279 -8.28 -11.64 -16.79
CA ILE A 279 -8.32 -11.89 -15.36
C ILE A 279 -9.40 -11.01 -14.74
N ILE A 280 -10.27 -11.59 -13.92
CA ILE A 280 -11.26 -10.87 -13.12
C ILE A 280 -10.79 -10.89 -11.66
N ARG A 281 -10.98 -9.79 -10.94
CA ARG A 281 -10.50 -9.63 -9.58
C ARG A 281 -11.57 -9.03 -8.68
N ALA A 282 -11.60 -9.50 -7.45
CA ALA A 282 -12.40 -8.95 -6.39
C ALA A 282 -11.61 -8.93 -5.08
N GLY A 283 -11.91 -7.96 -4.24
CA GLY A 283 -11.20 -7.75 -2.98
C GLY A 283 -12.11 -7.23 -1.89
N TYR A 284 -11.68 -7.48 -0.65
CA TYR A 284 -12.36 -7.01 0.54
C TYR A 284 -11.34 -6.54 1.59
N ASN A 285 -11.50 -5.31 2.05
CA ASN A 285 -10.72 -4.69 3.09
C ASN A 285 -11.63 -4.33 4.27
N TYR A 286 -11.51 -5.08 5.37
CA TYR A 286 -12.41 -4.94 6.50
C TYR A 286 -12.19 -3.63 7.27
N GLN A 287 -10.93 -3.23 7.52
CA GLN A 287 -10.62 -1.95 8.16
C GLN A 287 -11.25 -0.79 7.39
N ARG A 288 -11.03 -0.74 6.08
CA ARG A 288 -11.60 0.31 5.22
C ARG A 288 -13.12 0.34 5.30
N ARG A 289 -13.76 -0.83 5.37
CA ARG A 289 -15.22 -0.89 5.55
C ARG A 289 -15.68 -0.31 6.88
N GLN A 290 -14.96 -0.57 7.97
CA GLN A 290 -15.35 -0.01 9.27
C GLN A 290 -15.08 1.49 9.36
N GLU A 291 -13.96 1.98 8.82
CA GLU A 291 -13.58 3.39 8.89
C GLU A 291 -14.42 4.31 8.01
N LEU A 292 -14.89 3.82 6.86
CA LEU A 292 -15.65 4.61 5.90
C LEU A 292 -17.13 4.22 5.86
N LYS A 293 -17.62 3.39 6.78
CA LYS A 293 -19.06 3.16 6.92
C LYS A 293 -19.67 4.39 7.58
N PHE A 294 -20.54 5.08 6.85
CA PHE A 294 -21.28 6.24 7.36
C PHE A 294 -22.78 6.01 7.19
N GLY A 295 -23.54 6.16 8.28
CA GLY A 295 -25.00 5.95 8.31
C GLY A 295 -25.47 4.51 8.10
N GLU A 296 -26.76 4.33 7.83
CA GLU A 296 -27.42 3.02 7.72
C GLU A 296 -27.16 2.27 6.39
N ARG A 297 -26.53 2.91 5.39
CA ARG A 297 -26.28 2.33 4.06
C ARG A 297 -24.78 2.28 3.74
N PRO A 298 -24.06 1.22 4.14
CA PRO A 298 -22.61 1.09 3.93
C PRO A 298 -22.16 0.98 2.46
N GLY A 299 -23.09 0.87 1.50
CA GLY A 299 -22.77 0.77 0.08
C GLY A 299 -21.76 -0.34 -0.25
N MET A 300 -20.83 -0.03 -1.17
CA MET A 300 -19.74 -0.93 -1.59
C MET A 300 -18.41 -0.63 -0.87
N VAL A 301 -18.44 0.11 0.25
CA VAL A 301 -17.23 0.50 1.00
C VAL A 301 -16.46 -0.74 1.45
N GLY A 302 -15.14 -0.71 1.20
CA GLY A 302 -14.23 -1.82 1.50
C GLY A 302 -14.28 -2.97 0.51
N LEU A 303 -15.26 -3.02 -0.41
CA LEU A 303 -15.23 -3.91 -1.57
C LEU A 303 -14.49 -3.24 -2.72
N SER A 304 -13.78 -4.05 -3.49
CA SER A 304 -13.17 -3.60 -4.73
C SER A 304 -13.27 -4.66 -5.81
N ALA A 305 -13.24 -4.23 -7.06
CA ALA A 305 -13.32 -5.09 -8.22
C ALA A 305 -12.48 -4.53 -9.36
N GLY A 306 -12.10 -5.39 -10.28
CA GLY A 306 -11.35 -4.98 -11.46
C GLY A 306 -11.07 -6.13 -12.40
N PHE A 307 -10.41 -5.80 -13.51
CA PHE A 307 -9.99 -6.80 -14.48
C PHE A 307 -8.61 -6.48 -15.02
N GLY A 308 -8.01 -7.49 -15.66
CA GLY A 308 -6.70 -7.41 -16.29
C GLY A 308 -6.72 -8.03 -17.67
N LEU A 309 -6.02 -7.38 -18.60
CA LEU A 309 -5.82 -7.83 -19.97
C LEU A 309 -4.33 -7.93 -20.26
N LYS A 310 -3.88 -9.10 -20.71
CA LYS A 310 -2.51 -9.33 -21.19
C LYS A 310 -2.54 -9.53 -22.70
N ILE A 311 -1.95 -8.61 -23.45
CA ILE A 311 -1.95 -8.62 -24.92
C ILE A 311 -0.51 -8.47 -25.39
N LYS A 312 0.12 -9.58 -25.78
CA LYS A 312 1.53 -9.61 -26.21
C LYS A 312 2.44 -8.93 -25.16
N ARG A 313 3.06 -7.80 -25.54
CA ARG A 313 3.94 -7.00 -24.68
C ARG A 313 3.21 -6.05 -23.72
N PHE A 314 1.90 -5.92 -23.84
CA PHE A 314 1.08 -5.00 -23.05
C PHE A 314 0.36 -5.75 -21.93
N ARG A 315 0.31 -5.12 -20.76
CA ARG A 315 -0.56 -5.50 -19.66
C ARG A 315 -1.35 -4.28 -19.22
N LEU A 316 -2.66 -4.39 -19.31
CA LEU A 316 -3.61 -3.38 -18.89
C LEU A 316 -4.36 -3.91 -17.67
N ASP A 317 -4.47 -3.13 -16.61
CA ASP A 317 -5.31 -3.44 -15.47
C ASP A 317 -6.19 -2.22 -15.15
N TYR A 318 -7.46 -2.48 -14.84
CA TYR A 318 -8.43 -1.47 -14.40
C TYR A 318 -9.07 -1.92 -13.10
N ALA A 319 -9.33 -0.98 -12.19
CA ALA A 319 -10.03 -1.25 -10.94
C ALA A 319 -10.90 -0.09 -10.51
N ILE A 320 -11.96 -0.45 -9.79
CA ILE A 320 -12.81 0.45 -9.02
C ILE A 320 -12.72 0.07 -7.55
N SER A 321 -12.50 1.08 -6.71
CA SER A 321 -12.41 0.91 -5.26
C SER A 321 -12.82 2.19 -4.56
N GLN A 322 -13.60 2.08 -3.49
CA GLN A 322 -13.98 3.22 -2.67
C GLN A 322 -12.96 3.42 -1.55
N TYR A 323 -12.10 4.42 -1.71
CA TYR A 323 -11.06 4.80 -0.74
C TYR A 323 -11.46 5.99 0.14
N HIS A 324 -12.58 6.65 -0.14
CA HIS A 324 -13.10 7.76 0.63
C HIS A 324 -14.64 7.76 0.67
N LEU A 325 -15.20 8.47 1.64
CA LEU A 325 -16.65 8.65 1.78
C LEU A 325 -17.28 9.32 0.55
N ALA A 326 -16.59 10.30 -0.02
CA ALA A 326 -17.08 11.13 -1.12
C ALA A 326 -17.24 10.39 -2.46
N GLY A 327 -16.65 9.21 -2.65
CA GLY A 327 -16.83 8.46 -3.90
C GLY A 327 -15.82 7.36 -4.18
N SER A 328 -16.07 6.65 -5.28
CA SER A 328 -15.19 5.59 -5.80
C SER A 328 -14.06 6.18 -6.63
N SER A 329 -12.86 5.61 -6.50
CA SER A 329 -11.69 5.95 -7.31
C SER A 329 -11.53 4.95 -8.45
N ASN A 330 -11.08 5.45 -9.59
CA ASN A 330 -10.77 4.66 -10.78
C ASN A 330 -9.25 4.56 -10.94
N LEU A 331 -8.75 3.33 -11.08
CA LEU A 331 -7.32 3.07 -11.20
C LEU A 331 -7.05 2.42 -12.55
N PHE A 332 -6.01 2.92 -13.22
CA PHE A 332 -5.52 2.43 -14.49
C PHE A 332 -4.04 2.09 -14.35
N SER A 333 -3.66 0.89 -14.80
CA SER A 333 -2.28 0.45 -14.86
C SER A 333 -1.97 -0.05 -16.26
N LEU A 334 -0.84 0.41 -16.81
CA LEU A 334 -0.32 -0.03 -18.10
C LEU A 334 1.16 -0.41 -17.93
N ALA A 335 1.49 -1.67 -18.22
CA ALA A 335 2.87 -2.10 -18.34
C ALA A 335 3.19 -2.52 -19.79
N ILE A 336 4.39 -2.17 -20.24
CA ILE A 336 4.89 -2.46 -21.58
C ILE A 336 6.27 -3.10 -21.43
N ASN A 337 6.46 -4.26 -22.05
CA ASN A 337 7.80 -4.80 -22.28
C ASN A 337 8.39 -4.12 -23.53
N ILE A 338 9.51 -3.40 -23.37
CA ILE A 338 10.17 -2.68 -24.46
C ILE A 338 11.20 -3.55 -25.20
N ASN A 339 11.54 -4.72 -24.66
CA ASN A 339 12.45 -5.65 -25.33
C ASN A 339 11.72 -6.38 -26.47
N ASN A 340 12.35 -6.36 -27.65
CA ASN A 340 11.69 -6.43 -28.95
C ASN A 340 11.82 -7.80 -29.64
N SER A 341 11.98 -8.89 -28.88
CA SER A 341 12.01 -10.23 -29.46
C SER A 341 10.59 -10.68 -29.80
N PHE A 342 10.16 -10.36 -31.02
CA PHE A 342 8.99 -10.94 -31.68
C PHE A 342 9.21 -12.41 -32.03
#